data_AF-A0A9Q8V9D9-F1
#
_entry.id   AF-A0A9Q8V9D9-F1
#
_cell.length_a   1.000
_cell.length_b   1.000
_cell.length_c   1.000
_cell.angle_alpha   90.00
_cell.angle_beta   90.00
_cell.angle_gamma   90.00
#
_symmetry.space_group_name_H-M   'P 1'
#
loop_
_entity.id
_entity.type
_entity.pdbx_description
1 polymer ?
#
loop_
_entity_poly.entity_id
_entity_poly.type
_entity_poly.pdbx_seq_one_letter_code
_entity_poly.pdbx_strand_id
1 'polypeptide(L)'
;MGAGWLNWVTGTQDTILVGLGTSADVILQNPWTFSEATVEINLKTAFGSETVALHEINIVKLFSQQPQFLRFTWPSHAWLFSGLTLTAQCVGSNEKIVMDRYSDQNSPYLKRDRNKGFQEVWRSSEILPKSWHFAGLEAHDEH
;
A
#
# COMPACT_ATOMS: atom_id res chain seq x y z
N MET A 1 -35.90 -14.98 0.57
CA MET A 1 -35.43 -14.68 1.94
C MET A 1 -34.35 -15.71 2.27
N GLY A 2 -33.10 -15.27 2.44
CA GLY A 2 -31.97 -16.17 2.64
C GLY A 2 -30.75 -15.41 3.15
N ALA A 3 -30.73 -15.20 4.47
CA ALA A 3 -29.56 -14.99 5.30
C ALA A 3 -28.56 -13.88 4.87
N GLY A 4 -28.93 -12.62 5.16
CA GLY A 4 -27.99 -11.50 5.23
C GLY A 4 -27.08 -11.60 6.45
N TRP A 5 -25.90 -12.23 6.28
CA TRP A 5 -24.83 -12.28 7.29
C TRP A 5 -23.44 -12.12 6.68
N LEU A 6 -23.19 -11.07 5.89
CA LEU A 6 -21.84 -10.71 5.44
C LEU A 6 -21.78 -9.20 5.22
N ASN A 7 -21.67 -8.38 6.26
CA ASN A 7 -21.64 -6.93 6.01
C ASN A 7 -21.00 -6.01 7.06
N TRP A 8 -20.03 -6.43 7.91
CA TRP A 8 -19.43 -5.44 8.85
C TRP A 8 -17.95 -5.63 9.23
N VAL A 9 -17.12 -6.33 8.45
CA VAL A 9 -15.67 -6.33 8.74
C VAL A 9 -14.87 -6.37 7.44
N THR A 10 -14.43 -5.19 6.98
CA THR A 10 -13.46 -5.05 5.87
C THR A 10 -12.04 -4.86 6.39
N GLY A 11 -11.86 -4.79 7.72
CA GLY A 11 -10.59 -4.89 8.42
C GLY A 11 -10.03 -6.32 8.49
N THR A 12 -8.75 -6.42 8.81
CA THR A 12 -8.02 -7.69 8.92
C THR A 12 -7.25 -7.73 10.23
N GLN A 13 -7.03 -8.94 10.75
CA GLN A 13 -6.10 -9.16 11.85
C GLN A 13 -4.64 -9.26 11.38
N ASP A 14 -4.42 -9.28 10.06
CA ASP A 14 -3.11 -9.31 9.46
C ASP A 14 -2.38 -7.98 9.65
N THR A 15 -1.06 -8.07 9.63
CA THR A 15 -0.20 -6.92 9.41
C THR A 15 -0.12 -6.68 7.91
N ILE A 16 -0.35 -5.44 7.48
CA ILE A 16 -0.21 -5.00 6.10
C ILE A 16 1.15 -4.33 5.94
N LEU A 17 1.91 -4.76 4.94
CA LEU A 17 3.22 -4.22 4.62
C LEU A 17 3.24 -3.69 3.17
N VAL A 18 3.98 -2.61 2.94
CA VAL A 18 4.29 -2.10 1.60
C VAL A 18 5.68 -2.55 1.19
N GLY A 19 5.80 -3.03 -0.04
CA GLY A 19 7.08 -3.33 -0.66
C GLY A 19 7.49 -2.30 -1.68
N LEU A 20 8.70 -1.77 -1.53
CA LEU A 20 9.40 -0.92 -2.48
C LEU A 20 10.86 -1.38 -2.58
N GLY A 21 11.37 -1.54 -3.81
CA GLY A 21 12.71 -2.10 -4.01
C GLY A 21 12.86 -3.46 -3.32
N THR A 22 13.81 -3.57 -2.39
CA THR A 22 14.04 -4.75 -1.55
C THR A 22 13.44 -4.66 -0.14
N SER A 23 12.82 -3.54 0.25
CA SER A 23 12.21 -3.41 1.59
C SER A 23 10.76 -3.91 1.61
N ALA A 24 10.32 -4.29 2.81
CA ALA A 24 8.92 -4.51 3.13
C ALA A 24 8.65 -3.86 4.49
N ASP A 25 7.94 -2.73 4.48
CA ASP A 25 7.74 -1.88 5.65
C ASP A 25 6.30 -2.02 6.16
N VAL A 26 6.13 -2.11 7.47
CA VAL A 26 4.81 -2.24 8.10
C VAL A 26 4.05 -0.93 7.98
N ILE A 27 2.86 -0.97 7.39
CA ILE A 27 1.97 0.20 7.28
C ILE A 27 0.94 0.17 8.42
N LEU A 28 0.27 -0.97 8.58
CA LEU A 28 -0.84 -1.15 9.52
C LEU A 28 -0.75 -2.51 10.19
N GLN A 29 -1.03 -2.57 11.49
CA GLN A 29 -1.13 -3.80 12.26
C GLN A 29 -2.57 -3.99 12.72
N ASN A 30 -3.20 -5.11 12.34
CA ASN A 30 -4.60 -5.41 12.68
C ASN A 30 -5.55 -4.21 12.39
N PRO A 31 -5.54 -3.67 11.16
CA PRO A 31 -6.34 -2.50 10.84
C PRO A 31 -7.84 -2.79 10.90
N TRP A 32 -8.57 -1.80 11.41
CA TRP A 32 -10.01 -1.72 11.31
C TRP A 32 -10.43 -1.25 9.91
N THR A 33 -11.71 -1.42 9.61
CA THR A 33 -12.35 -0.80 8.45
C THR A 33 -12.04 0.70 8.38
N PHE A 34 -11.69 1.21 7.19
CA PHE A 34 -11.29 2.60 6.95
C PHE A 34 -9.99 3.07 7.63
N SER A 35 -9.14 2.14 8.08
CA SER A 35 -7.81 2.53 8.56
C SER A 35 -6.96 3.09 7.42
N GLU A 36 -6.32 4.22 7.67
CA GLU A 36 -5.33 4.86 6.80
C GLU A 36 -4.04 5.05 7.60
N ALA A 37 -2.90 4.96 6.92
CA ALA A 37 -1.62 5.31 7.51
C ALA A 37 -0.64 5.79 6.44
N THR A 38 0.25 6.67 6.87
CA THR A 38 1.40 7.14 6.10
C THR A 38 2.65 6.59 6.76
N VAL A 39 3.52 5.93 5.97
CA VAL A 39 4.81 5.42 6.42
C VAL A 39 5.91 6.07 5.60
N GLU A 40 6.99 6.46 6.27
CA GLU A 40 8.20 6.93 5.61
C GLU A 40 9.06 5.72 5.22
N ILE A 41 9.46 5.67 3.96
CA ILE A 41 10.24 4.56 3.41
C ILE A 41 11.71 4.93 3.44
N ASN A 42 12.50 4.10 4.12
CA ASN A 42 13.95 4.28 4.15
C ASN A 42 14.55 3.86 2.79
N LEU A 43 14.91 4.86 1.97
CA LEU A 43 15.47 4.62 0.63
C LEU A 43 16.78 3.83 0.67
N LYS A 44 17.60 4.02 1.71
CA LYS A 44 18.85 3.28 1.89
C LYS A 44 18.58 1.78 2.07
N THR A 45 17.57 1.42 2.86
CA THR A 45 17.18 0.03 3.07
C THR A 45 16.47 -0.55 1.83
N ALA A 46 15.63 0.25 1.17
CA ALA A 46 14.83 -0.19 0.02
C ALA A 46 15.64 -0.32 -1.28
N PHE A 47 16.60 0.57 -1.51
CA PHE A 47 17.32 0.71 -2.79
C PHE A 47 18.84 0.76 -2.64
N GLY A 48 19.37 0.78 -1.41
CA GLY A 48 20.81 0.87 -1.16
C GLY A 48 21.39 2.29 -1.21
N SER A 49 20.56 3.31 -1.42
CA SER A 49 20.99 4.71 -1.58
C SER A 49 20.04 5.68 -0.87
N GLU A 50 20.58 6.80 -0.37
CA GLU A 50 19.77 7.91 0.19
C GLU A 50 19.01 8.68 -0.91
N THR A 51 19.42 8.51 -2.16
CA THR A 51 18.81 9.13 -3.34
C THR A 51 18.61 8.09 -4.42
N VAL A 52 17.43 8.09 -5.03
CA VAL A 52 16.99 7.03 -5.95
C VAL A 52 16.42 7.70 -7.19
N ALA A 53 16.74 7.17 -8.38
CA ALA A 53 16.18 7.69 -9.60
C ALA A 53 14.72 7.23 -9.73
N LEU A 54 13.82 8.10 -10.21
CA LEU A 54 12.38 7.78 -10.26
C LEU A 54 12.04 6.50 -11.03
N HIS A 55 12.82 6.13 -12.04
CA HIS A 55 12.60 4.91 -12.81
C HIS A 55 12.94 3.62 -12.04
N GLU A 56 13.67 3.73 -10.92
CA GLU A 56 13.92 2.60 -10.02
C GLU A 56 12.74 2.35 -9.08
N ILE A 57 11.88 3.35 -8.87
CA ILE A 57 10.62 3.23 -8.12
C ILE A 57 9.51 2.78 -9.09
N ASN A 58 9.67 1.57 -9.64
CA ASN A 58 8.85 1.08 -10.75
C ASN A 58 7.69 0.15 -10.33
N ILE A 59 7.72 -0.41 -9.12
CA ILE A 59 6.69 -1.36 -8.65
C ILE A 59 6.45 -1.16 -7.16
N VAL A 60 5.17 -1.11 -6.78
CA VAL A 60 4.71 -1.19 -5.39
C VAL A 60 4.02 -2.52 -5.17
N LYS A 61 4.24 -3.12 -4.00
CA LYS A 61 3.58 -4.35 -3.58
C LYS A 61 2.91 -4.16 -2.24
N LEU A 62 1.83 -4.88 -2.01
CA LEU A 62 1.24 -5.03 -0.68
C LEU A 62 1.34 -6.48 -0.25
N PHE A 63 1.78 -6.67 0.99
CA PHE A 63 1.86 -7.96 1.64
C PHE A 63 0.90 -8.02 2.80
N SER A 64 0.35 -9.21 3.03
CA SER A 64 -0.36 -9.54 4.25
C SER A 64 0.49 -10.54 5.04
N GLN A 65 0.61 -10.29 6.35
CA GLN A 65 1.32 -11.15 7.29
C GLN A 65 0.41 -11.55 8.44
N GLN A 66 0.36 -12.85 8.72
CA GLN A 66 -0.39 -13.40 9.84
C GLN A 66 0.18 -12.88 11.18
N PRO A 67 -0.67 -12.46 12.12
CA PRO A 67 -0.24 -12.11 13.47
C PRO A 67 0.40 -13.32 14.17
N GLN A 68 1.58 -13.13 14.76
CA GLN A 68 2.36 -14.20 15.39
C GLN A 68 1.66 -14.82 16.61
N PHE A 69 0.79 -14.07 17.29
CA PHE A 69 0.14 -14.45 18.54
C PHE A 69 -1.22 -15.16 18.36
N LEU A 70 -1.80 -15.15 17.15
CA LEU A 70 -3.13 -15.70 16.88
C LEU A 70 -3.06 -17.01 16.07
N ARG A 71 -2.30 -18.00 16.57
CA ARG A 71 -2.26 -19.34 15.95
C ARG A 71 -3.59 -20.11 16.07
N PHE A 72 -4.50 -19.70 16.97
CA PHE A 72 -5.70 -20.46 17.32
C PHE A 72 -7.04 -19.78 16.99
N THR A 73 -7.04 -18.51 16.59
CA THR A 73 -8.23 -17.82 16.07
C THR A 73 -8.14 -17.76 14.56
N TRP A 74 -9.23 -18.01 13.85
CA TRP A 74 -9.33 -17.89 12.39
C TRP A 74 -9.27 -16.40 12.01
N PRO A 75 -8.09 -15.83 11.68
CA PRO A 75 -7.98 -14.41 11.45
C PRO A 75 -8.69 -14.09 10.14
N SER A 76 -9.37 -12.94 10.09
CA SER A 76 -9.85 -12.43 8.81
C SER A 76 -8.63 -12.22 7.90
N HIS A 77 -8.50 -13.08 6.90
CA HIS A 77 -7.38 -13.13 5.95
C HIS A 77 -7.72 -12.41 4.64
N ALA A 78 -8.88 -11.74 4.59
CA ALA A 78 -9.35 -10.96 3.48
C ALA A 78 -9.68 -9.53 3.94
N TRP A 79 -9.33 -8.55 3.12
CA TRP A 79 -9.57 -7.13 3.39
C TRP A 79 -9.73 -6.35 2.08
N LEU A 80 -10.33 -5.16 2.17
CA LEU A 80 -10.51 -4.27 1.02
C LEU A 80 -9.40 -3.22 0.98
N PHE A 81 -8.88 -2.99 -0.22
CA PHE A 81 -7.88 -1.98 -0.49
C PHE A 81 -8.53 -0.84 -1.29
N SER A 82 -8.65 0.33 -0.66
CA SER A 82 -9.23 1.53 -1.28
C SER A 82 -8.25 2.15 -2.26
N GLY A 83 -6.99 2.31 -1.85
CA GLY A 83 -5.96 2.90 -2.67
C GLY A 83 -4.70 3.25 -1.89
N LEU A 84 -3.69 3.71 -2.61
CA LEU A 84 -2.44 4.24 -2.06
C LEU A 84 -1.94 5.41 -2.91
N THR A 85 -1.22 6.30 -2.24
CA THR A 85 -0.52 7.42 -2.86
C THR A 85 0.94 7.37 -2.44
N LEU A 86 1.85 7.51 -3.40
CA LEU A 86 3.27 7.71 -3.09
C LEU A 86 3.60 9.19 -3.15
N THR A 87 4.34 9.67 -2.17
CA THR A 87 4.92 11.01 -2.18
C THR A 87 6.43 10.90 -2.07
N ALA A 88 7.17 11.66 -2.87
CA ALA A 88 8.61 11.74 -2.81
C ALA A 88 9.07 13.19 -2.77
N GLN A 89 10.25 13.42 -2.18
CA GLN A 89 10.92 14.72 -2.18
C GLN A 89 12.07 14.71 -3.17
N CYS A 90 12.16 15.75 -4.00
CA CYS A 90 13.23 15.88 -4.99
C CYS A 90 14.58 16.18 -4.32
N VAL A 91 15.65 15.61 -4.87
CA VAL A 91 17.01 15.91 -4.41
C VAL A 91 17.37 17.36 -4.78
N GLY A 92 17.87 18.12 -3.82
CA GLY A 92 18.32 19.50 -4.05
C GLY A 92 17.22 20.55 -4.05
N SER A 93 15.95 20.17 -3.85
CA SER A 93 14.84 21.11 -3.62
C SER A 93 13.93 20.60 -2.49
N ASN A 94 13.03 21.46 -2.00
CA ASN A 94 11.94 21.06 -1.10
C ASN A 94 10.66 20.71 -1.87
N GLU A 95 10.76 20.57 -3.20
CA GLU A 95 9.62 20.21 -4.02
C GLU A 95 9.24 18.76 -3.79
N LYS A 96 7.93 18.52 -3.74
CA LYS A 96 7.35 17.20 -3.59
C LYS A 96 6.69 16.80 -4.89
N ILE A 97 6.83 15.53 -5.21
CA ILE A 97 6.15 14.88 -6.32
C ILE A 97 5.26 13.76 -5.78
N VAL A 98 4.16 13.55 -6.47
CA VAL A 98 3.09 12.64 -6.05
C VAL A 98 2.81 11.67 -7.20
N MET A 99 2.57 10.40 -6.84
CA MET A 99 1.99 9.40 -7.70
C MET A 99 0.73 8.87 -7.01
N ASP A 100 -0.40 9.24 -7.57
CA ASP A 100 -1.75 9.03 -7.04
C ASP A 100 -2.63 8.21 -8.00
N ARG A 101 -2.03 7.61 -9.04
CA ARG A 101 -2.71 6.72 -9.99
C ARG A 101 -3.52 5.61 -9.30
N TYR A 102 -3.08 5.17 -8.12
CA TYR A 102 -3.73 4.11 -7.34
C TYR A 102 -4.49 4.65 -6.12
N SER A 103 -4.76 5.95 -6.05
CA SER A 103 -5.45 6.60 -4.93
C SER A 103 -6.89 6.10 -4.77
N ASP A 104 -7.56 5.76 -5.87
CA ASP A 104 -8.92 5.22 -5.89
C ASP A 104 -8.99 3.90 -6.68
N GLN A 105 -8.27 2.89 -6.18
CA GLN A 105 -8.18 1.58 -6.80
C GLN A 105 -9.45 0.73 -6.59
N ASN A 106 -10.14 0.90 -5.45
CA ASN A 106 -11.30 0.13 -5.02
C ASN A 106 -11.22 -1.36 -5.42
N SER A 107 -10.17 -2.02 -4.94
CA SER A 107 -9.87 -3.40 -5.34
C SER A 107 -10.93 -4.37 -4.82
N PRO A 108 -11.19 -5.49 -5.53
CA PRO A 108 -11.82 -6.65 -4.91
C PRO A 108 -11.01 -7.10 -3.68
N TYR A 109 -11.66 -7.89 -2.80
CA TYR A 109 -11.03 -8.42 -1.59
C TYR A 109 -9.65 -9.02 -1.85
N LEU A 110 -8.63 -8.41 -1.27
CA LEU A 110 -7.28 -8.93 -1.22
C LEU A 110 -7.23 -9.99 -0.14
N LYS A 111 -6.68 -11.16 -0.44
CA LYS A 111 -6.65 -12.28 0.49
C LYS A 111 -5.32 -13.02 0.49
N ARG A 112 -4.90 -13.41 1.69
CA ARG A 112 -3.79 -14.33 1.90
C ARG A 112 -4.31 -15.77 2.01
N ASP A 113 -3.54 -16.71 1.48
CA ASP A 113 -3.73 -18.14 1.66
C ASP A 113 -3.59 -18.49 3.14
N ARG A 114 -4.56 -19.22 3.70
CA ARG A 114 -4.59 -19.56 5.14
C ARG A 114 -3.33 -20.27 5.64
N ASN A 115 -2.64 -21.00 4.76
CA ASN A 115 -1.44 -21.76 5.09
C ASN A 115 -0.13 -20.96 4.91
N LYS A 116 -0.20 -19.71 4.42
CA LYS A 116 0.97 -18.85 4.24
C LYS A 116 0.98 -17.79 5.32
N GLY A 117 1.99 -17.77 6.19
CA GLY A 117 2.14 -16.73 7.20
C GLY A 117 2.46 -15.34 6.63
N PHE A 118 2.94 -15.27 5.38
CA PHE A 118 3.30 -14.04 4.68
C PHE A 118 3.05 -14.23 3.18
N GLN A 119 2.41 -13.25 2.51
CA GLN A 119 2.09 -13.35 1.08
C GLN A 119 1.93 -11.97 0.43
N GLU A 120 2.42 -11.85 -0.82
CA GLU A 120 2.07 -10.76 -1.73
C GLU A 120 0.60 -10.90 -2.14
N VAL A 121 -0.23 -9.92 -1.80
CA VAL A 121 -1.67 -9.93 -2.08
C VAL A 121 -2.08 -8.92 -3.15
N TRP A 122 -1.23 -7.93 -3.42
CA TRP A 122 -1.43 -6.97 -4.50
C TRP A 122 -0.09 -6.48 -5.04
N ARG A 123 -0.08 -6.15 -6.33
CA ARG A 123 1.08 -5.61 -7.04
C ARG A 123 0.61 -4.56 -8.04
N SER A 124 1.28 -3.42 -8.05
CA SER A 124 1.01 -2.37 -9.02
C SER A 124 1.40 -2.81 -10.44
N SER A 125 0.79 -2.17 -11.44
CA SER A 125 1.41 -2.13 -12.77
C SER A 125 2.72 -1.33 -12.71
N GLU A 126 3.53 -1.42 -13.77
CA GLU A 126 4.76 -0.65 -13.88
C GLU A 126 4.48 0.86 -13.71
N ILE A 127 5.19 1.46 -12.77
CA ILE A 127 5.15 2.89 -12.46
C ILE A 127 6.22 3.55 -13.32
N LEU A 128 5.75 4.32 -14.30
CA LEU A 128 6.62 5.07 -15.18
C LEU A 128 6.94 6.44 -14.57
N PRO A 129 8.11 7.05 -14.83
CA PRO A 129 8.45 8.38 -14.34
C PRO A 129 7.39 9.46 -14.66
N LYS A 130 6.73 9.33 -15.81
CA LYS A 130 5.61 10.22 -16.22
C LYS A 130 4.33 10.09 -15.38
N SER A 131 4.25 9.10 -14.49
CA SER A 131 3.11 8.91 -13.58
C SER A 131 3.24 9.81 -12.34
N TRP A 132 4.37 10.47 -12.18
CA TRP A 132 4.65 11.41 -11.09
C TRP A 132 4.38 12.84 -11.56
N HIS A 133 3.79 13.65 -10.69
CA HIS A 133 3.56 15.07 -10.93
C HIS A 133 3.93 15.89 -9.68
N PHE A 134 4.16 17.20 -9.81
CA PHE A 134 4.46 18.05 -8.66
C PHE A 134 3.22 18.27 -7.78
N ALA A 135 3.40 18.15 -6.46
CA ALA A 135 2.34 18.40 -5.49
C ALA A 135 1.84 19.85 -5.62
N GLY A 136 0.54 20.02 -5.88
CA GLY A 136 -0.11 21.34 -5.98
C GLY A 136 -0.42 21.85 -7.38
N LEU A 137 -0.22 21.05 -8.44
CA LEU A 137 -0.66 21.40 -9.80
C LEU A 137 -2.11 20.99 -10.12
N GLU A 138 -2.79 20.26 -9.24
CA GLU A 138 -4.22 19.93 -9.40
C GLU A 138 -5.12 20.91 -8.64
N ALA A 139 -5.34 22.10 -9.22
CA ALA A 139 -6.51 22.95 -8.96
C ALA A 139 -6.62 24.16 -9.92
N HIS A 140 -6.19 24.06 -11.18
CA HIS A 140 -6.48 25.10 -12.18
C HIS A 140 -6.67 24.48 -13.57
N ASP A 141 -7.77 23.73 -13.76
CA ASP A 141 -8.41 23.63 -15.07
C ASP A 141 -9.68 24.48 -15.02
N GLU A 142 -9.52 25.76 -15.39
CA GLU A 142 -10.61 26.57 -15.95
C GLU A 142 -10.71 26.25 -17.44
N HIS A 143 -11.85 25.74 -17.91
CA HIS A 143 -12.48 26.06 -19.19
C HIS A 143 -13.97 25.71 -19.17
#